data_AF-A0A176Z6G5-F1
#
_entry.id   AF-A0A176Z6G5-F1
#
_cell.length_a   1.000
_cell.length_b   1.000
_cell.length_c   1.000
_cell.angle_alpha   90.00
_cell.angle_beta   90.00
_cell.angle_gamma   90.00
#
_symmetry.space_group_name_H-M   'P 1'
#
loop_
_entity.id
_entity.type
_entity.pdbx_description
1 polymer ?
#
loop_
_entity_poly.entity_id
_entity_poly.type
_entity_poly.pdbx_seq_one_letter_code
_entity_poly.pdbx_strand_id
1 'polypeptide(L)'
;MRAGIIGIMLSAMLALAAGPAVAYDTYDSRSLFANPMFIDRGTSDVAYDPRSCAGVDWDDEVVVARVTAGPRVNFVKSPDDETGKAPSCPAAGGACRKKSYLVPGDFVLAGRTRGDFTCISYRSPVRRIPAWRNGWLPRAALSPVAPMPAPQLSDWLGTWSLPNGSIAITDDGIGGRLHIVGEMAVATMRDVHTGTLDAQVKPATDNIAFLEDGWLPFETNCDSGCRVRMRRAGPFLLVQDNGDCGGAGASFTGLYRRSP
;
A
#
# COMPACT_ATOMS: atom_id res chain seq x y z
N MET A 1 -60.29 30.52 -38.02
CA MET A 1 -59.11 30.59 -38.90
C MET A 1 -57.91 29.98 -38.19
N ARG A 2 -57.57 28.73 -38.47
CA ARG A 2 -56.21 28.18 -38.31
C ARG A 2 -56.02 27.09 -39.37
N ALA A 3 -55.15 27.37 -40.34
CA ALA A 3 -54.55 26.42 -41.29
C ALA A 3 -53.81 25.33 -40.50
N GLY A 4 -53.75 24.04 -40.90
CA GLY A 4 -53.28 23.49 -42.18
C GLY A 4 -51.93 22.78 -41.92
N ILE A 5 -51.93 21.48 -41.57
CA ILE A 5 -51.64 20.30 -42.43
C ILE A 5 -50.19 20.21 -42.95
N ILE A 6 -49.43 19.23 -42.43
CA ILE A 6 -48.45 18.34 -43.12
C ILE A 6 -48.44 17.05 -42.26
N GLY A 7 -48.72 15.81 -42.70
CA GLY A 7 -48.67 15.18 -44.02
C GLY A 7 -47.52 14.15 -44.05
N ILE A 8 -47.69 12.93 -43.51
CA ILE A 8 -47.79 11.63 -44.25
C ILE A 8 -46.50 10.78 -44.22
N MET A 9 -46.66 9.54 -43.69
CA MET A 9 -46.13 8.19 -44.06
C MET A 9 -44.64 8.01 -44.48
N LEU A 10 -43.94 6.89 -44.30
CA LEU A 10 -44.25 5.44 -44.33
C LEU A 10 -42.93 4.73 -43.88
N SER A 11 -42.91 3.72 -43.01
CA SER A 11 -42.61 2.29 -43.30
C SER A 11 -41.69 1.78 -42.18
N ALA A 12 -42.08 0.87 -41.29
CA ALA A 12 -42.30 -0.57 -41.44
C ALA A 12 -41.02 -1.43 -41.32
N MET A 13 -41.00 -2.21 -40.24
CA MET A 13 -40.47 -3.58 -40.05
C MET A 13 -38.96 -3.84 -40.19
N LEU A 14 -38.34 -4.32 -39.10
CA LEU A 14 -37.95 -5.74 -38.99
C LEU A 14 -37.61 -6.12 -37.54
N ALA A 15 -38.11 -7.27 -37.11
CA ALA A 15 -37.79 -7.92 -35.85
C ALA A 15 -36.74 -9.03 -36.08
N LEU A 16 -36.18 -9.52 -34.97
CA LEU A 16 -35.26 -10.65 -34.77
C LEU A 16 -33.77 -10.42 -35.08
N ALA A 17 -32.94 -10.45 -34.04
CA ALA A 17 -32.08 -11.61 -33.75
C ALA A 17 -31.43 -11.46 -32.36
N ALA A 18 -31.69 -12.42 -31.47
CA ALA A 18 -30.85 -12.68 -30.32
C ALA A 18 -29.54 -13.31 -30.80
N GLY A 19 -28.40 -12.79 -30.30
CA GLY A 19 -27.05 -13.31 -30.52
C GLY A 19 -26.28 -13.35 -29.19
N PRO A 20 -25.27 -14.22 -29.05
CA PRO A 20 -25.15 -15.09 -27.89
C PRO A 20 -24.36 -14.50 -26.72
N ALA A 21 -24.66 -15.03 -25.53
CA ALA A 21 -23.80 -14.95 -24.36
C ALA A 21 -22.45 -15.61 -24.67
N VAL A 22 -21.36 -14.84 -24.61
CA VAL A 22 -20.00 -15.37 -24.70
C VAL A 22 -19.59 -15.83 -23.31
N ALA A 23 -19.58 -17.15 -23.13
CA ALA A 23 -18.89 -17.81 -22.05
C ALA A 23 -17.37 -17.64 -22.25
N TYR A 24 -16.66 -17.17 -21.22
CA TYR A 24 -15.20 -17.26 -21.18
C TYR A 24 -14.85 -18.71 -20.85
N ASP A 25 -14.46 -19.46 -21.88
CA ASP A 25 -13.93 -20.81 -21.73
C ASP A 25 -12.39 -20.78 -21.63
N THR A 26 -11.91 -21.81 -20.96
CA THR A 26 -10.61 -22.04 -20.35
C THR A 26 -9.39 -21.84 -21.24
N TYR A 27 -8.33 -21.25 -20.66
CA TYR A 27 -7.00 -21.14 -21.25
C TYR A 27 -6.34 -22.53 -21.33
N ASP A 28 -6.25 -23.06 -22.56
CA ASP A 28 -5.56 -24.30 -22.90
C ASP A 28 -4.03 -24.07 -22.94
N SER A 29 -3.30 -25.05 -22.44
CA SER A 29 -1.86 -25.04 -22.24
C SER A 29 -1.23 -25.97 -23.26
N ARG A 30 -0.43 -25.42 -24.19
CA ARG A 30 0.80 -26.00 -24.76
C ARG A 30 1.29 -25.22 -25.97
N SER A 31 2.54 -24.76 -25.90
CA SER A 31 3.62 -25.13 -26.83
C SER A 31 4.47 -23.96 -27.37
N LEU A 32 5.67 -23.86 -26.79
CA LEU A 32 6.97 -23.75 -27.46
C LEU A 32 7.28 -22.48 -28.25
N PHE A 33 8.02 -21.56 -27.61
CA PHE A 33 9.32 -21.09 -28.13
C PHE A 33 10.24 -20.76 -26.95
N ALA A 34 11.33 -21.53 -26.84
CA ALA A 34 12.35 -21.39 -25.83
C ALA A 34 13.30 -20.23 -26.18
N ASN A 35 13.55 -19.34 -25.22
CA ASN A 35 14.72 -18.46 -25.19
C ASN A 35 15.38 -18.57 -23.81
N PRO A 36 16.65 -19.02 -23.70
CA PRO A 36 17.21 -19.46 -22.44
C PRO A 36 18.01 -18.36 -21.75
N MET A 37 17.37 -17.36 -21.12
CA MET A 37 18.02 -16.58 -20.04
C MET A 37 17.04 -15.68 -19.27
N PHE A 38 15.87 -16.19 -18.89
CA PHE A 38 15.11 -15.60 -17.80
C PHE A 38 14.85 -16.71 -16.81
N ILE A 39 15.29 -16.53 -15.56
CA ILE A 39 14.70 -17.25 -14.44
C ILE A 39 13.27 -16.77 -14.41
N ASP A 40 12.42 -17.52 -15.08
CA ASP A 40 10.99 -17.46 -14.94
C ASP A 40 10.75 -17.57 -13.43
N ARG A 41 10.35 -16.46 -12.80
CA ARG A 41 9.58 -16.57 -11.56
C ARG A 41 8.24 -17.15 -12.00
N GLY A 42 8.25 -18.44 -12.35
CA GLY A 42 7.12 -19.28 -12.08
C GLY A 42 6.73 -18.93 -10.65
N THR A 43 5.49 -18.46 -10.50
CA THR A 43 4.81 -18.44 -9.23
C THR A 43 5.07 -19.81 -8.63
N SER A 44 6.01 -19.87 -7.70
CA SER A 44 6.02 -20.99 -6.79
C SER A 44 4.70 -20.82 -6.08
N ASP A 45 3.74 -21.69 -6.43
CA ASP A 45 2.52 -21.93 -5.67
C ASP A 45 2.91 -22.52 -4.30
N VAL A 46 3.79 -21.84 -3.56
CA VAL A 46 3.89 -22.02 -2.13
C VAL A 46 2.62 -21.38 -1.61
N ALA A 47 1.59 -22.21 -1.43
CA ALA A 47 0.34 -21.80 -0.81
C ALA A 47 0.69 -20.96 0.43
N TYR A 48 0.36 -19.68 0.36
CA TYR A 48 0.59 -18.74 1.44
C TYR A 48 -0.10 -19.28 2.70
N ASP A 49 0.65 -19.58 3.76
CA ASP A 49 0.02 -19.97 5.02
C ASP A 49 -0.59 -18.72 5.66
N PRO A 50 -1.93 -18.62 5.79
CA PRO A 50 -2.57 -17.45 6.40
C PRO A 50 -2.24 -17.29 7.89
N ARG A 51 -1.55 -18.26 8.51
CA ARG A 51 -0.95 -18.13 9.86
C ARG A 51 0.37 -17.38 9.84
N SER A 52 1.00 -17.19 8.69
CA SER A 52 2.25 -16.45 8.58
C SER A 52 1.99 -14.95 8.47
N CYS A 53 2.77 -14.16 9.20
CA CYS A 53 2.80 -12.71 9.07
C CYS A 53 4.08 -12.26 8.37
N ALA A 54 3.99 -12.13 7.05
CA ALA A 54 5.04 -11.57 6.20
C ALA A 54 5.04 -10.03 6.18
N GLY A 55 4.05 -9.38 6.80
CA GLY A 55 3.84 -7.92 6.79
C GLY A 55 2.37 -7.58 6.63
N VAL A 56 2.04 -6.31 6.86
CA VAL A 56 0.74 -5.76 6.43
C VAL A 56 0.65 -5.85 4.92
N ASP A 57 -0.52 -6.26 4.45
CA ASP A 57 -0.87 -6.05 3.06
C ASP A 57 -1.19 -4.59 2.90
N TRP A 58 -0.56 -3.97 1.92
CA TRP A 58 -0.78 -2.56 1.67
C TRP A 58 -1.99 -2.36 0.77
N ASP A 59 -2.50 -3.35 0.05
CA ASP A 59 -3.74 -3.16 -0.72
C ASP A 59 -4.99 -3.17 0.19
N ASP A 60 -4.85 -3.68 1.42
CA ASP A 60 -5.86 -3.67 2.48
C ASP A 60 -5.92 -2.36 3.30
N GLU A 61 -6.92 -2.25 4.17
CA GLU A 61 -6.99 -1.19 5.18
C GLU A 61 -5.86 -1.35 6.22
N VAL A 62 -4.85 -0.50 6.10
CA VAL A 62 -3.75 -0.38 7.07
C VAL A 62 -4.04 0.74 8.05
N VAL A 63 -3.94 0.44 9.34
CA VAL A 63 -4.14 1.40 10.44
C VAL A 63 -2.83 1.60 11.19
N VAL A 64 -2.54 2.85 11.59
CA VAL A 64 -1.43 3.11 12.51
C VAL A 64 -1.86 2.77 13.93
N ALA A 65 -1.09 1.94 14.62
CA ALA A 65 -1.31 1.60 16.02
C ALA A 65 -0.10 1.94 16.87
N ARG A 66 -0.36 2.31 18.13
CA ARG A 66 0.66 2.52 19.15
C ARG A 66 0.79 1.29 20.02
N VAL A 67 2.02 0.87 20.30
CA VAL A 67 2.31 -0.15 21.31
C VAL A 67 2.11 0.46 22.69
N THR A 68 1.26 -0.15 23.53
CA THR A 68 0.88 0.42 24.84
C THR A 68 1.16 -0.48 26.03
N ALA A 69 1.35 -1.79 25.84
CA ALA A 69 1.44 -2.75 26.94
C ALA A 69 2.88 -3.09 27.36
N GLY A 70 3.06 -3.30 28.68
CA GLY A 70 4.27 -3.89 29.30
C GLY A 70 5.56 -3.09 29.09
N PRO A 71 6.72 -3.54 29.61
CA PRO A 71 8.01 -2.92 29.29
C PRO A 71 8.53 -3.33 27.90
N ARG A 72 8.12 -4.51 27.41
CA ARG A 72 8.47 -5.07 26.09
C ARG A 72 7.35 -5.96 25.60
N VAL A 73 6.97 -5.81 24.33
CA VAL A 73 6.00 -6.67 23.64
C VAL A 73 6.74 -7.48 22.59
N ASN A 74 6.92 -8.77 22.85
CA ASN A 74 7.63 -9.66 21.95
C ASN A 74 6.79 -10.02 20.73
N PHE A 75 7.46 -10.16 19.59
CA PHE A 75 6.86 -10.74 18.40
C PHE A 75 6.49 -12.21 18.65
N VAL A 76 5.45 -12.66 17.97
CA VAL A 76 4.99 -14.05 18.00
C VAL A 76 5.43 -14.74 16.71
N LYS A 77 5.80 -16.01 16.82
CA LYS A 77 6.22 -16.86 15.71
C LYS A 77 5.03 -17.12 14.76
N SER A 78 5.33 -17.12 13.48
CA SER A 78 4.59 -17.75 12.39
C SER A 78 5.02 -19.23 12.28
N PRO A 79 4.24 -20.10 11.62
CA PRO A 79 4.59 -21.51 11.43
C PRO A 79 5.93 -21.75 10.75
N ASP A 80 6.33 -20.84 9.87
CA ASP A 80 7.49 -20.90 8.98
C ASP A 80 8.75 -20.23 9.54
N ASP A 81 8.68 -19.55 10.69
CA ASP A 81 9.81 -18.77 11.23
C ASP A 81 11.05 -19.61 11.60
N GLU A 82 10.84 -20.88 11.90
CA GLU A 82 11.90 -21.84 12.15
C GLU A 82 11.55 -23.07 11.34
N THR A 83 12.47 -23.56 10.49
CA THR A 83 12.29 -24.71 9.59
C THR A 83 11.51 -25.85 10.25
N GLY A 84 10.18 -25.85 10.07
CA GLY A 84 9.23 -26.82 10.61
C GLY A 84 9.00 -26.86 12.13
N LYS A 85 9.51 -25.91 12.93
CA LYS A 85 9.53 -26.02 14.41
C LYS A 85 8.42 -25.27 15.16
N ALA A 86 7.59 -24.49 14.47
CA ALA A 86 6.53 -23.72 15.11
C ALA A 86 5.12 -23.96 14.52
N PRO A 87 4.72 -25.19 14.12
CA PRO A 87 3.47 -25.42 13.40
C PRO A 87 2.21 -25.03 14.20
N SER A 88 2.32 -24.92 15.52
CA SER A 88 1.23 -24.49 16.41
C SER A 88 1.16 -22.97 16.64
N CYS A 89 2.08 -22.19 16.04
CA CYS A 89 2.08 -20.74 16.16
C CYS A 89 1.33 -20.09 14.98
N PRO A 90 0.76 -18.88 15.13
CA PRO A 90 0.79 -18.02 16.31
C PRO A 90 -0.13 -18.50 17.43
N ALA A 91 0.38 -18.52 18.66
CA ALA A 91 -0.37 -18.86 19.88
C ALA A 91 0.20 -18.11 21.09
N ALA A 92 -0.59 -18.02 22.16
CA ALA A 92 -0.15 -17.41 23.41
C ALA A 92 0.90 -18.29 24.12
N GLY A 93 1.74 -17.67 24.96
CA GLY A 93 2.73 -18.38 25.78
C GLY A 93 4.16 -18.36 25.22
N GLY A 94 5.08 -18.91 26.01
CA GLY A 94 6.53 -18.79 25.76
C GLY A 94 7.03 -19.51 24.50
N ALA A 95 6.38 -20.59 24.07
CA ALA A 95 6.83 -21.40 22.94
C ALA A 95 6.81 -20.65 21.60
N CYS A 96 5.77 -19.82 21.39
CA CYS A 96 5.63 -18.98 20.20
C CYS A 96 6.27 -17.60 20.36
N ARG A 97 6.93 -17.29 21.47
CA ARG A 97 7.54 -15.98 21.71
C ARG A 97 8.88 -15.86 21.00
N LYS A 98 9.07 -14.81 20.20
CA LYS A 98 10.37 -14.43 19.62
C LYS A 98 11.19 -13.59 20.58
N LYS A 99 12.51 -13.59 20.38
CA LYS A 99 13.43 -12.70 21.11
C LYS A 99 13.25 -11.23 20.73
N SER A 100 12.88 -10.93 19.49
CA SER A 100 12.58 -9.56 19.05
C SER A 100 11.33 -9.03 19.73
N TYR A 101 11.30 -7.73 20.01
CA TYR A 101 10.20 -7.04 20.67
C TYR A 101 10.11 -5.58 20.23
N LEU A 102 8.97 -4.97 20.52
CA LEU A 102 8.74 -3.53 20.53
C LEU A 102 8.55 -3.04 21.97
N VAL A 103 8.61 -1.72 22.16
CA VAL A 103 8.41 -1.08 23.47
C VAL A 103 7.23 -0.10 23.41
N PRO A 104 6.62 0.24 24.55
CA PRO A 104 5.56 1.25 24.56
C PRO A 104 5.98 2.55 23.90
N GLY A 105 5.10 3.10 23.08
CA GLY A 105 5.38 4.32 22.30
C GLY A 105 5.88 4.05 20.88
N ASP A 106 6.30 2.83 20.55
CA ASP A 106 6.52 2.45 19.16
C ASP A 106 5.21 2.55 18.37
N PHE A 107 5.30 3.08 17.16
CA PHE A 107 4.20 3.11 16.20
C PHE A 107 4.43 2.04 15.14
N VAL A 108 3.37 1.29 14.84
CA VAL A 108 3.37 0.20 13.88
C VAL A 108 2.26 0.40 12.87
N LEU A 109 2.42 -0.21 11.71
CA LEU A 109 1.33 -0.45 10.80
C LEU A 109 0.67 -1.75 11.21
N ALA A 110 -0.61 -1.70 11.52
CA ALA A 110 -1.45 -2.82 11.86
C ALA A 110 -2.31 -3.19 10.66
N GLY A 111 -2.24 -4.45 10.24
CA GLY A 111 -3.07 -5.02 9.19
C GLY A 111 -3.97 -6.10 9.74
N ARG A 112 -4.06 -7.22 9.00
CA ARG A 112 -4.95 -8.33 9.33
C ARG A 112 -4.77 -8.88 10.75
N THR A 113 -5.85 -9.41 11.29
CA THR A 113 -5.89 -10.04 12.63
C THR A 113 -6.13 -11.53 12.52
N ARG A 114 -5.61 -12.29 13.49
CA ARG A 114 -5.82 -13.73 13.63
C ARG A 114 -5.91 -14.08 15.11
N GLY A 115 -7.10 -14.42 15.57
CA GLY A 115 -7.38 -14.61 17.00
C GLY A 115 -6.95 -13.37 17.79
N ASP A 116 -6.14 -13.58 18.82
CA ASP A 116 -5.63 -12.52 19.70
C ASP A 116 -4.38 -11.80 19.15
N PHE A 117 -4.05 -11.99 17.88
CA PHE A 117 -2.85 -11.42 17.26
C PHE A 117 -3.18 -10.52 16.07
N THR A 118 -2.38 -9.48 15.90
CA THR A 118 -2.42 -8.57 14.75
C THR A 118 -1.10 -8.66 14.01
N CYS A 119 -1.16 -8.81 12.69
CA CYS A 119 0.02 -8.79 11.84
C CYS A 119 0.45 -7.33 11.68
N ILE A 120 1.71 -7.05 11.97
CA ILE A 120 2.23 -5.69 11.91
C ILE A 120 3.46 -5.59 11.02
N SER A 121 3.69 -4.38 10.53
CA SER A 121 4.94 -3.94 9.93
C SER A 121 5.49 -2.78 10.76
N TYR A 122 6.71 -2.93 11.26
CA TYR A 122 7.40 -1.93 12.04
C TYR A 122 8.68 -1.49 11.35
N ARG A 123 8.91 -0.18 11.27
CA ARG A 123 10.17 0.38 10.83
C ARG A 123 10.80 1.15 11.97
N SER A 124 12.01 0.77 12.36
CA SER A 124 12.71 1.45 13.45
C SER A 124 13.11 2.85 13.02
N PRO A 125 12.78 3.90 13.81
CA PRO A 125 13.17 5.26 13.46
C PRO A 125 14.67 5.54 13.66
N VAL A 126 15.38 4.67 14.39
CA VAL A 126 16.80 4.87 14.76
C VAL A 126 17.74 4.05 13.86
N ARG A 127 17.26 2.98 13.24
CA ARG A 127 18.10 2.13 12.39
C ARG A 127 18.33 2.81 11.05
N ARG A 128 19.60 2.90 10.66
CA ARG A 128 20.02 3.40 9.34
C ARG A 128 19.57 2.50 8.19
N ILE A 129 19.37 1.21 8.45
CA ILE A 129 18.90 0.25 7.44
C ILE A 129 17.37 0.36 7.36
N PRO A 130 16.79 0.63 6.18
CA PRO A 130 15.34 0.80 5.98
C PRO A 130 14.57 -0.54 6.00
N ALA A 131 14.99 -1.50 6.82
CA ALA A 131 14.37 -2.82 6.86
C ALA A 131 13.10 -2.81 7.71
N TRP A 132 12.00 -3.27 7.12
CA TRP A 132 10.77 -3.57 7.85
C TRP A 132 10.96 -4.79 8.75
N ARG A 133 10.43 -4.70 9.96
CA ARG A 133 10.25 -5.83 10.85
C ARG A 133 8.77 -6.20 10.86
N ASN A 134 8.51 -7.36 10.29
CA ASN A 134 7.17 -7.91 10.19
C ASN A 134 6.97 -9.04 11.19
N GLY A 135 5.74 -9.20 11.66
CA GLY A 135 5.36 -10.34 12.49
C GLY A 135 4.08 -10.10 13.30
N TRP A 136 3.66 -11.13 14.01
CA TRP A 136 2.49 -11.07 14.88
C TRP A 136 2.81 -10.36 16.20
N LEU A 137 1.91 -9.49 16.66
CA LEU A 137 1.88 -8.95 18.01
C LEU A 137 0.54 -9.25 18.70
N PRO A 138 0.51 -9.40 20.03
CA PRO A 138 -0.75 -9.49 20.77
C PRO A 138 -1.61 -8.26 20.51
N ARG A 139 -2.85 -8.46 20.09
CA ARG A 139 -3.81 -7.40 19.76
C ARG A 139 -4.06 -6.47 20.95
N ALA A 140 -4.15 -7.04 22.15
CA ALA A 140 -4.33 -6.28 23.39
C ALA A 140 -3.15 -5.35 23.74
N ALA A 141 -2.00 -5.50 23.08
CA ALA A 141 -0.84 -4.63 23.25
C ALA A 141 -0.85 -3.42 22.30
N LEU A 142 -1.82 -3.34 21.40
CA LEU A 142 -1.95 -2.32 20.38
C LEU A 142 -3.17 -1.44 20.65
N SER A 143 -2.96 -0.13 20.62
CA SER A 143 -4.05 0.85 20.58
C SER A 143 -4.05 1.53 19.22
N PRO A 144 -5.12 1.37 18.41
CA PRO A 144 -5.25 2.14 17.18
C PRO A 144 -5.10 3.63 17.47
N VAL A 145 -4.34 4.34 16.63
CA VAL A 145 -4.39 5.80 16.64
C VAL A 145 -5.81 6.17 16.20
N ALA A 146 -6.51 6.94 17.04
CA ALA A 146 -7.92 7.27 16.84
C ALA A 146 -8.16 7.76 15.39
N PRO A 147 -9.32 7.43 14.78
CA PRO A 147 -9.66 7.91 13.46
C PRO A 147 -9.46 9.42 13.42
N MET A 148 -8.60 9.87 12.51
CA MET A 148 -8.44 11.30 12.33
C MET A 148 -9.75 11.88 11.79
N PRO A 149 -10.16 13.07 12.26
CA PRO A 149 -11.04 13.91 11.47
C PRO A 149 -10.49 14.02 10.05
N ALA A 150 -11.39 14.16 9.06
CA ALA A 150 -10.98 14.39 7.67
C ALA A 150 -9.91 15.51 7.62
N PRO A 151 -8.68 15.22 7.13
CA PRO A 151 -7.59 16.17 7.16
C PRO A 151 -7.96 17.47 6.43
N GLN A 152 -7.66 18.61 7.05
CA GLN A 152 -7.70 19.90 6.37
C GLN A 152 -6.51 20.02 5.43
N LEU A 153 -6.59 20.91 4.43
CA LEU A 153 -5.49 21.14 3.49
C LEU A 153 -4.15 21.43 4.20
N SER A 154 -4.19 22.24 5.27
CA SER A 154 -3.04 22.58 6.11
C SER A 154 -2.39 21.39 6.83
N ASP A 155 -3.14 20.31 7.03
CA ASP A 155 -2.64 19.11 7.71
C ASP A 155 -1.69 18.30 6.82
N TRP A 156 -1.74 18.50 5.51
CA TRP A 156 -0.87 17.84 4.54
C TRP A 156 0.47 18.57 4.36
N LEU A 157 0.49 19.89 4.55
CA LEU A 157 1.63 20.74 4.20
C LEU A 157 2.93 20.38 4.93
N GLY A 158 4.06 20.91 4.48
CA GLY A 158 5.36 20.78 5.12
C GLY A 158 6.15 19.57 4.64
N THR A 159 7.28 19.33 5.30
CA THR A 159 8.22 18.28 4.91
C THR A 159 8.01 17.04 5.78
N TRP A 160 7.83 15.90 5.14
CA TRP A 160 7.67 14.59 5.73
C TRP A 160 8.94 13.80 5.50
N SER A 161 9.51 13.18 6.53
CA SER A 161 10.81 12.52 6.43
C SER A 161 10.79 11.04 6.83
N LEU A 162 11.66 10.30 6.14
CA LEU A 162 12.18 8.99 6.49
C LEU A 162 13.71 9.09 6.58
N PRO A 163 14.41 8.10 7.18
CA PRO A 163 15.87 8.11 7.25
C PRO A 163 16.60 8.20 5.89
N ASN A 164 15.95 7.81 4.79
CA ASN A 164 16.55 7.71 3.46
C ASN A 164 15.78 8.50 2.38
N GLY A 165 14.92 9.44 2.79
CA GLY A 165 14.21 10.30 1.87
C GLY A 165 13.16 11.17 2.52
N SER A 166 12.55 12.03 1.72
CA SER A 166 11.60 13.03 2.18
C SER A 166 10.56 13.35 1.13
N ILE A 167 9.43 13.86 1.57
CA ILE A 167 8.35 14.37 0.74
C ILE A 167 8.00 15.76 1.25
N ALA A 168 8.17 16.78 0.42
CA ALA A 168 7.68 18.13 0.65
C ALA A 168 6.28 18.25 0.05
N ILE A 169 5.34 18.78 0.82
CA ILE A 169 3.98 19.07 0.37
C ILE A 169 3.72 20.56 0.59
N THR A 170 3.46 21.29 -0.48
CA THR A 170 3.19 22.73 -0.46
C THR A 170 1.83 23.02 -1.09
N ASP A 171 1.26 24.17 -0.73
CA ASP A 171 0.09 24.71 -1.44
C ASP A 171 0.56 25.15 -2.84
N ASP A 172 -0.14 24.72 -3.90
CA ASP A 172 0.18 25.14 -5.27
C ASP A 172 -0.38 26.54 -5.60
N GLY A 173 -1.20 27.11 -4.71
CA GLY A 173 -1.86 28.41 -4.86
C GLY A 173 -3.08 28.40 -5.78
N ILE A 174 -3.52 27.23 -6.26
CA ILE A 174 -4.57 27.10 -7.28
C ILE A 174 -5.66 26.11 -6.87
N GLY A 175 -6.77 26.64 -6.34
CA GLY A 175 -8.00 25.86 -6.19
C GLY A 175 -7.93 24.73 -5.14
N GLY A 176 -7.04 24.86 -4.15
CA GLY A 176 -6.84 23.90 -3.07
C GLY A 176 -6.07 22.65 -3.50
N ARG A 177 -5.22 22.76 -4.51
CA ARG A 177 -4.29 21.72 -4.91
C ARG A 177 -3.00 21.83 -4.10
N LEU A 178 -2.28 20.72 -4.06
CA LEU A 178 -1.01 20.57 -3.40
C LEU A 178 0.05 20.21 -4.43
N HIS A 179 1.23 20.80 -4.29
CA HIS A 179 2.44 20.37 -4.98
C HIS A 179 3.21 19.42 -4.07
N ILE A 180 3.54 18.24 -4.59
CA ILE A 180 4.19 17.15 -3.87
C ILE A 180 5.52 16.86 -4.55
N VAL A 181 6.61 17.08 -3.82
CA VAL A 181 7.96 16.78 -4.29
C VAL A 181 8.58 15.74 -3.37
N GLY A 182 8.99 14.61 -3.93
CA GLY A 182 9.57 13.50 -3.19
C GLY A 182 10.98 13.18 -3.67
N GLU A 183 11.87 12.85 -2.74
CA GLU A 183 13.21 12.36 -3.03
C GLU A 183 13.53 11.16 -2.15
N MET A 184 14.09 10.11 -2.76
CA MET A 184 14.60 8.92 -2.09
C MET A 184 16.02 8.63 -2.56
N ALA A 185 16.89 8.24 -1.63
CA ALA A 185 18.24 7.81 -1.93
C ALA A 185 18.62 6.58 -1.10
N VAL A 186 18.96 5.49 -1.78
CA VAL A 186 19.35 4.22 -1.15
C VAL A 186 20.76 3.85 -1.60
N ALA A 187 21.71 3.91 -0.66
CA ALA A 187 23.06 3.45 -0.90
C ALA A 187 23.10 1.92 -1.01
N THR A 188 23.79 1.42 -2.03
CA THR A 188 24.12 0.01 -2.22
C THR A 188 25.64 -0.20 -2.07
N MET A 189 26.13 -1.43 -2.29
CA MET A 189 27.57 -1.70 -2.21
C MET A 189 28.40 -1.03 -3.32
N ARG A 190 27.78 -0.66 -4.45
CA ARG A 190 28.50 -0.14 -5.63
C ARG A 190 27.97 1.22 -6.10
N ASP A 191 26.67 1.47 -5.94
CA ASP A 191 25.99 2.65 -6.47
C ASP A 191 24.93 3.19 -5.49
N VAL A 192 24.32 4.32 -5.83
CA VAL A 192 23.15 4.88 -5.14
C VAL A 192 21.94 4.79 -6.06
N HIS A 193 20.88 4.15 -5.59
CA HIS A 193 19.59 4.17 -6.29
C HIS A 193 18.77 5.35 -5.80
N THR A 194 18.20 6.11 -6.73
CA THR A 194 17.38 7.28 -6.43
C THR A 194 15.95 7.09 -6.95
N GLY A 195 15.02 7.83 -6.35
CA GLY A 195 13.63 7.95 -6.80
C GLY A 195 13.14 9.37 -6.56
N THR A 196 12.28 9.86 -7.45
CA THR A 196 11.74 11.23 -7.40
C THR A 196 10.25 11.23 -7.65
N LEU A 197 9.53 12.11 -6.94
CA LEU A 197 8.13 12.42 -7.19
C LEU A 197 8.01 13.91 -7.47
N ASP A 198 7.18 14.29 -8.42
CA ASP A 198 6.75 15.67 -8.65
C ASP A 198 5.32 15.62 -9.15
N ALA A 199 4.36 16.00 -8.31
CA ALA A 199 2.94 15.89 -8.64
C ALA A 199 2.13 17.09 -8.15
N GLN A 200 1.10 17.46 -8.93
CA GLN A 200 0.09 18.46 -8.54
C GLN A 200 -1.26 17.77 -8.35
N VAL A 201 -1.77 17.76 -7.12
CA VAL A 201 -2.93 16.94 -6.77
C VAL A 201 -3.92 17.71 -5.93
N LYS A 202 -5.22 17.46 -6.15
CA LYS A 202 -6.25 17.91 -5.22
C LYS A 202 -6.54 16.78 -4.23
N PRO A 203 -6.33 16.95 -2.92
CA PRO A 203 -6.62 15.91 -1.94
C PRO A 203 -8.10 15.52 -1.98
N ALA A 204 -8.36 14.22 -1.83
CA ALA A 204 -9.69 13.73 -1.48
C ALA A 204 -9.91 13.85 0.04
N THR A 205 -11.01 13.30 0.56
CA THR A 205 -11.44 13.52 1.95
C THR A 205 -10.43 13.05 3.00
N ASP A 206 -9.78 11.91 2.81
CA ASP A 206 -8.83 11.32 3.78
C ASP A 206 -7.52 10.81 3.15
N ASN A 207 -7.44 10.82 1.81
CA ASN A 207 -6.29 10.33 1.06
C ASN A 207 -5.88 11.30 -0.07
N ILE A 208 -4.60 11.19 -0.42
CA ILE A 208 -4.04 11.70 -1.68
C ILE A 208 -3.63 10.48 -2.46
N ALA A 209 -3.94 10.42 -3.74
CA ALA A 209 -3.53 9.31 -4.56
C ALA A 209 -3.35 9.78 -6.00
N PHE A 210 -2.22 9.41 -6.61
CA PHE A 210 -1.84 9.89 -7.94
C PHE A 210 -1.00 8.87 -8.72
N LEU A 211 -1.04 9.04 -10.04
CA LEU A 211 -0.14 8.43 -11.01
C LEU A 211 0.73 9.54 -11.61
N GLU A 212 2.03 9.26 -11.75
CA GLU A 212 3.06 10.16 -12.30
C GLU A 212 3.02 11.56 -11.68
N ASP A 213 2.65 12.56 -12.48
CA ASP A 213 2.67 13.99 -12.19
C ASP A 213 1.35 14.52 -11.59
N GLY A 214 0.42 13.63 -11.24
CA GLY A 214 -0.81 14.00 -10.54
C GLY A 214 -2.03 14.29 -11.42
N TRP A 215 -1.88 14.21 -12.74
CA TRP A 215 -2.97 14.53 -13.68
C TRP A 215 -3.95 13.37 -13.90
N LEU A 216 -3.55 12.14 -13.62
CA LEU A 216 -4.39 10.95 -13.75
C LEU A 216 -4.91 10.48 -12.37
N PRO A 217 -6.23 10.19 -12.22
CA PRO A 217 -6.77 9.63 -10.99
C PRO A 217 -6.07 8.32 -10.62
N PHE A 218 -5.92 8.05 -9.32
CA PHE A 218 -5.26 6.84 -8.80
C PHE A 218 -5.81 5.51 -9.36
N GLU A 219 -7.12 5.43 -9.59
CA GLU A 219 -7.79 4.23 -10.12
C GLU A 219 -7.53 4.00 -11.62
N THR A 220 -6.75 4.87 -12.28
CA THR A 220 -6.38 4.69 -13.69
C THR A 220 -5.42 3.50 -13.78
N ASN A 221 -5.93 2.36 -14.26
CA ASN A 221 -5.10 1.21 -14.57
C ASN A 221 -4.25 1.51 -15.82
N CYS A 222 -3.03 1.97 -15.59
CA CYS A 222 -1.97 2.01 -16.58
C CYS A 222 -0.97 0.90 -16.26
N ASP A 223 -0.53 0.17 -17.29
CA ASP A 223 0.43 -0.93 -17.16
C ASP A 223 1.86 -0.45 -16.79
N SER A 224 2.06 0.86 -16.74
CA SER A 224 3.34 1.51 -16.43
C SER A 224 3.12 2.82 -15.69
N GLY A 225 4.01 3.10 -14.73
CA GLY A 225 4.21 4.42 -14.16
C GLY A 225 4.26 4.46 -12.64
N CYS A 226 4.82 5.55 -12.10
CA CYS A 226 4.92 5.74 -10.66
C CYS A 226 3.54 6.01 -10.05
N ARG A 227 3.07 5.12 -9.19
CA ARG A 227 1.81 5.29 -8.45
C ARG A 227 2.10 5.48 -6.99
N VAL A 228 1.48 6.50 -6.40
CA VAL A 228 1.64 6.82 -4.99
C VAL A 228 0.28 7.09 -4.38
N ARG A 229 0.07 6.55 -3.18
CA ARG A 229 -1.04 6.93 -2.31
C ARG A 229 -0.54 7.29 -0.93
N MET A 230 -1.19 8.30 -0.35
CA MET A 230 -0.84 8.87 0.94
C MET A 230 -2.09 9.02 1.79
N ARG A 231 -1.98 8.70 3.08
CA ARG A 231 -3.04 8.88 4.07
C ARG A 231 -2.46 9.46 5.35
N ARG A 232 -3.18 10.40 5.97
CA ARG A 232 -2.79 10.94 7.27
C ARG A 232 -3.25 10.01 8.39
N ALA A 233 -2.39 9.81 9.38
CA ALA A 233 -2.70 9.06 10.59
C ALA A 233 -2.05 9.73 11.81
N GLY A 234 -2.83 10.47 12.58
CA GLY A 234 -2.37 11.44 13.58
C GLY A 234 -1.21 12.32 13.08
N PRO A 235 -0.03 12.29 13.73
CA PRO A 235 1.14 13.06 13.32
C PRO A 235 1.95 12.40 12.19
N PHE A 236 1.44 11.33 11.58
CA PHE A 236 2.14 10.58 10.54
C PHE A 236 1.51 10.74 9.16
N LEU A 237 2.35 10.57 8.14
CA LEU A 237 1.92 10.40 6.76
C LEU A 237 2.28 8.97 6.34
N LEU A 238 1.27 8.15 6.13
CA LEU A 238 1.43 6.83 5.54
C LEU A 238 1.53 7.01 4.03
N VAL A 239 2.60 6.52 3.42
CA VAL A 239 2.82 6.56 1.98
C VAL A 239 3.03 5.15 1.48
N GLN A 240 2.44 4.83 0.33
CA GLN A 240 2.70 3.62 -0.42
C GLN A 240 2.95 4.00 -1.87
N ASP A 241 3.95 3.33 -2.46
CA ASP A 241 4.19 3.33 -3.89
C ASP A 241 4.04 1.93 -4.48
N ASN A 242 3.96 1.84 -5.82
CA ASN A 242 3.97 0.57 -6.55
C ASN A 242 5.39 0.00 -6.78
N GLY A 243 6.43 0.66 -6.27
CA GLY A 243 7.82 0.27 -6.48
C GLY A 243 8.44 0.71 -7.81
N ASP A 244 7.69 1.41 -8.66
CA ASP A 244 8.14 1.91 -9.97
C ASP A 244 8.49 3.41 -9.95
N CYS A 245 8.60 4.01 -8.76
CA CYS A 245 8.89 5.43 -8.57
C CYS A 245 10.39 5.77 -8.51
N GLY A 246 11.25 4.83 -8.90
CA GLY A 246 12.70 5.01 -8.87
C GLY A 246 13.48 3.74 -9.21
N GLY A 247 14.80 3.80 -8.98
CA GLY A 247 15.70 2.65 -9.12
C GLY A 247 15.43 1.55 -8.09
N ALA A 248 15.99 0.35 -8.31
CA ALA A 248 15.70 -0.84 -7.51
C ALA A 248 15.81 -0.60 -5.98
N GLY A 249 14.69 -0.71 -5.27
CA GLY A 249 14.65 -0.51 -3.80
C GLY A 249 14.57 0.94 -3.34
N ALA A 250 14.58 1.92 -4.24
CA ALA A 250 14.18 3.30 -3.95
C ALA A 250 12.65 3.38 -3.93
N SER A 251 12.08 3.09 -2.76
CA SER A 251 10.63 3.11 -2.52
C SER A 251 10.24 4.17 -1.52
N PHE A 252 9.16 4.88 -1.83
CA PHE A 252 8.48 5.85 -0.96
C PHE A 252 7.56 5.18 0.06
N THR A 253 7.37 3.86 0.01
CA THR A 253 6.51 3.15 0.96
C THR A 253 7.05 3.28 2.40
N GLY A 254 6.26 3.90 3.29
CA GLY A 254 6.71 4.22 4.63
C GLY A 254 5.72 4.98 5.50
N LEU A 255 6.06 5.03 6.80
CA LEU A 255 5.38 5.87 7.78
C LEU A 255 6.27 7.08 8.10
N TYR A 256 5.95 8.22 7.49
CA TYR A 256 6.73 9.45 7.59
C TYR A 256 6.31 10.25 8.83
N ARG A 257 7.25 11.05 9.33
CA ARG A 257 6.99 12.07 10.34
C ARG A 257 7.16 13.45 9.73
N ARG A 258 6.32 14.39 10.13
CA ARG A 258 6.55 15.79 9.79
C ARG A 258 7.86 16.23 10.44
N SER A 259 8.77 16.77 9.65
CA SER A 259 9.96 17.45 10.15
C SER A 259 9.52 18.64 11.01
N PRO A 260 10.26 18.97 12.08
CA PRO A 260 10.00 20.15 12.90
C PRO A 260 10.02 21.46 12.09
#